data_AF-A0A8T4VJB2-F1
#
_entry.id   AF-A0A8T4VJB2-F1
#
_cell.length_a   1.000
_cell.length_b   1.000
_cell.length_c   1.000
_cell.angle_alpha   90.00
_cell.angle_beta   90.00
_cell.angle_gamma   90.00
#
_symmetry.space_group_name_H-M   'P 1'
#
loop_
_entity.id
_entity.type
_entity.pdbx_description
1 polymer ?
#
loop_
_entity_poly.entity_id
_entity_poly.type
_entity_poly.pdbx_seq_one_letter_code
_entity_poly.pdbx_strand_id
1 'polypeptide(L)' 'MKKEKESYNPEKIHKKGSNPIHSCVCPNCGYEMPKNKGLPCSEMSCPICETKLVAK' A
#
# COMPACT_ATOMS: atom_id res chain seq x y z
N MET A 1 15.34 -7.57 -26.23
CA MET A 1 14.49 -6.40 -25.94
C MET A 1 13.41 -6.86 -24.96
N LYS A 2 13.14 -6.04 -23.94
CA LYS A 2 12.04 -6.11 -22.95
C LYS A 2 12.05 -7.31 -21.97
N LYS A 3 12.64 -7.02 -20.80
CA LYS A 3 12.51 -7.79 -19.56
C LYS A 3 11.05 -7.69 -19.09
N GLU A 4 10.26 -8.74 -19.30
CA GLU A 4 8.96 -8.89 -18.67
C GLU A 4 9.19 -9.26 -17.20
N LYS A 5 9.33 -8.21 -16.38
CA LYS A 5 9.44 -8.37 -14.93
C LYS A 5 8.08 -8.83 -14.40
N GLU A 6 8.08 -10.07 -13.95
CA GLU A 6 7.29 -10.58 -12.83
C GLU A 6 5.79 -10.27 -12.93
N SER A 7 5.11 -11.16 -13.64
CA SER A 7 3.66 -11.28 -13.63
C SER A 7 3.15 -11.23 -12.18
N TYR A 8 2.34 -10.22 -11.90
CA TYR A 8 1.52 -10.14 -10.70
C TYR A 8 0.83 -11.50 -10.47
N ASN A 9 1.27 -12.22 -9.43
CA ASN A 9 0.68 -13.51 -9.06
C ASN A 9 -0.54 -13.25 -8.14
N PRO A 10 -1.78 -13.45 -8.61
CA PRO A 10 -2.99 -13.17 -7.84
C PRO A 10 -3.21 -14.15 -6.66
N GLU A 11 -2.38 -15.18 -6.53
CA GLU A 11 -2.64 -16.31 -5.61
C GLU A 11 -2.01 -16.17 -4.21
N LYS A 12 -1.29 -15.08 -3.91
CA LYS A 12 -0.91 -14.76 -2.52
C LYS A 12 -2.09 -14.14 -1.77
N ILE A 13 -3.14 -14.94 -1.60
CA ILE A 13 -4.31 -14.64 -0.80
C ILE A 13 -3.87 -14.64 0.67
N HIS A 14 -3.81 -13.45 1.25
CA HIS A 14 -3.62 -13.24 2.67
C HIS A 14 -4.72 -13.97 3.45
N LYS A 15 -4.28 -14.69 4.49
CA LYS A 15 -5.14 -15.42 5.42
C LYS A 15 -6.17 -14.46 6.06
N LYS A 16 -7.44 -14.88 5.95
CA LYS A 16 -8.61 -14.64 6.83
C LYS A 16 -8.82 -13.19 7.31
N GLY A 17 -9.71 -12.46 6.64
CA GLY A 17 -10.57 -11.45 7.27
C GLY A 17 -10.27 -9.97 7.00
N SER A 18 -9.22 -9.64 6.26
CA SER A 18 -8.86 -8.24 5.98
C SER A 18 -9.02 -7.95 4.50
N ASN A 19 -9.88 -6.97 4.15
CA ASN A 19 -9.98 -6.46 2.79
C ASN A 19 -8.57 -6.20 2.23
N PRO A 20 -8.29 -6.57 0.97
CA PRO A 20 -7.02 -6.26 0.33
C PRO A 20 -6.79 -4.76 0.40
N ILE A 21 -5.78 -4.35 1.18
CA ILE A 21 -5.37 -2.95 1.30
C ILE A 21 -4.84 -2.50 -0.07
N HIS A 22 -5.64 -1.74 -0.79
CA HIS A 22 -5.26 -1.22 -2.12
C HIS A 22 -4.59 0.15 -2.04
N SER A 23 -4.79 0.88 -0.94
CA SER A 23 -4.27 2.23 -0.74
C SER A 23 -3.77 2.44 0.68
N CYS A 24 -2.84 3.38 0.81
CA CYS A 24 -2.43 3.94 2.09
C CYS A 24 -3.14 5.27 2.28
N VAL A 25 -3.71 5.49 3.46
CA VAL A 25 -4.38 6.74 3.83
C VAL A 25 -3.68 7.39 5.01
N CYS A 26 -3.66 8.72 5.04
CA CYS A 26 -3.22 9.46 6.21
C CYS A 26 -4.38 9.57 7.21
N PRO A 27 -4.23 9.08 8.46
CA PRO A 27 -5.29 9.19 9.46
C PRO A 27 -5.46 10.62 10.01
N ASN A 28 -4.52 11.52 9.74
CA ASN A 28 -4.54 12.89 10.24
C ASN A 28 -5.25 13.85 9.27
N CYS A 29 -4.84 13.86 7.99
CA CYS A 29 -5.40 14.76 6.98
C CYS A 29 -6.30 14.09 5.94
N GLY A 30 -6.36 12.75 5.90
CA GLY A 30 -7.15 11.99 4.93
C GLY A 30 -6.48 11.79 3.56
N TYR A 31 -5.21 12.17 3.37
CA TYR A 31 -4.47 11.98 2.12
C TYR A 31 -4.42 10.50 1.71
N GLU A 32 -4.87 10.17 0.50
CA GLU A 32 -4.86 8.81 -0.05
C GLU A 32 -3.80 8.65 -1.14
N MET A 33 -3.11 7.51 -1.11
CA MET A 33 -2.10 7.18 -2.11
C MET A 33 -2.08 5.67 -2.41
N PRO A 34 -1.62 5.26 -3.60
CA PRO A 34 -1.57 3.85 -3.96
C PRO A 34 -0.61 3.07 -3.06
N LYS A 35 -1.01 1.85 -2.70
CA LYS A 35 -0.16 0.95 -1.92
C LYS A 35 1.02 0.45 -2.75
N ASN A 36 2.24 0.82 -2.36
CA ASN A 36 3.44 0.24 -2.96
C ASN A 36 3.61 -1.22 -2.54
N LYS A 37 3.69 -2.12 -3.53
CA LYS A 37 3.96 -3.55 -3.30
C LYS A 37 5.36 -3.69 -2.72
N GLY A 38 5.46 -4.37 -1.58
CA GLY A 38 6.73 -4.59 -0.87
C GLY A 38 7.10 -3.52 0.17
N LEU A 39 6.37 -2.41 0.27
CA LEU A 39 6.63 -1.36 1.27
C LEU A 39 5.39 -1.11 2.14
N PRO A 40 5.38 -1.44 3.45
CA PRO A 40 4.26 -1.17 4.39
C PRO A 40 3.84 0.31 4.43
N CYS A 41 2.54 0.58 4.67
CA CYS A 41 2.06 1.97 4.71
C CYS A 41 2.72 2.74 5.86
N SER A 42 2.93 2.05 6.98
CA SER A 42 3.54 2.60 8.19
C SER A 42 5.00 3.04 8.02
N GLU A 43 5.71 2.57 6.98
CA GLU A 43 7.05 3.07 6.67
C GLU A 43 7.00 4.40 5.92
N MET A 44 5.92 4.65 5.17
CA MET A 44 5.73 5.88 4.41
C MET A 44 5.16 7.00 5.29
N SER A 45 5.62 8.22 5.04
CA SER A 45 5.15 9.43 5.73
C SER A 45 4.28 10.27 4.78
N CYS A 46 3.24 10.89 5.32
CA CYS A 46 2.36 11.78 4.56
C CYS A 46 3.16 13.02 4.10
N PRO A 47 3.11 13.41 2.82
CA PRO A 47 3.82 14.60 2.34
C PRO A 47 3.19 15.93 2.80
N ILE A 48 1.99 15.89 3.40
CA ILE A 48 1.25 17.09 3.82
C ILE A 48 1.49 17.40 5.31
N CYS A 49 1.49 16.36 6.16
CA CYS A 49 1.52 16.51 7.61
C CYS A 49 2.57 15.61 8.29
N GLU A 50 3.42 14.95 7.50
CA GLU A 50 4.53 14.10 7.95
C GLU A 50 4.13 12.91 8.85
N THR A 51 2.83 12.64 8.97
CA THR A 51 2.27 11.55 9.78
C THR A 51 2.44 10.20 9.08
N LYS A 52 2.68 9.13 9.84
CA LYS A 52 2.75 7.76 9.31
C LYS A 52 1.43 7.35 8.67
N LEU A 53 1.51 6.78 7.47
CA LEU A 53 0.34 6.37 6.72
C LEU A 53 -0.15 5.00 7.19
N VAL A 54 -1.45 4.78 7.08
CA VAL A 54 -2.10 3.53 7.48
C VAL A 54 -2.74 2.84 6.28
N ALA A 55 -2.90 1.54 6.41
CA ALA A 55 -3.55 0.70 5.42
C ALA A 55 -5.08 0.92 5.50
N LYS A 56 -5.74 1.23 4.38
CA LYS A 56 -7.21 1.35 4.28
C LYS A 56 -7.84 0.13 3.63
#